data_AF-A0A3P8B2H1-F1
#
_entry.id   AF-A0A3P8B2H1-F1
#
_cell.length_a   1.000
_cell.length_b   1.000
_cell.length_c   1.000
_cell.angle_alpha   90.00
_cell.angle_beta   90.00
_cell.angle_gamma   90.00
#
_symmetry.space_group_name_H-M   'P 1'
#
loop_
_entity.id
_entity.type
_entity.pdbx_description
1 polymer ?
#
loop_
_entity_poly.entity_id
_entity_poly.type
_entity_poly.pdbx_seq_one_letter_code
_entity_poly.pdbx_strand_id
1 'polypeptide(L)'
;MEHTEYTEEMLLDENDAGDARQEEPLIESEVASLSITQSTPEERHVTLPAGLPRAIEDIPADVLLAYARSRMEAQTAGGMPISHRATPDGRNTSELGIFFTCPGTGFDPKRNYNFQCAVRGMTFGDVIPSVDHSIANVKFNSIYQLARLLAIYEHESQPDRRRFLMNDLNYNLVTFESAQKAYTFYKANCAHVFRALMQHDGNPVQLLHDGNVGIAVNQLNDVMNSGIRFACTHSWNDVKIEGANRPVLIILPEGFRSIADLYESSDVRFLVYGNLTDIPALLNSNSGRACIFVGPTTQLRIEKAVWLKLCSPLGMLVRNGTKLIAVAPPRGDEAWDTNRMDFVDVLNVVKDTSALAKSLVINKIPAILSTEEPCMSVGKRTRSTAEGVYYKGVIKDFVTALKEYVQNDVNFELVEKETAGGAPHETSVSPTTARQVMRNTTNQARGNHQGRGPYPHSHYRCSHSYAPYSVVPRGRGSGRRGGKPYHK
;
A
#
# COMPACT_ATOMS: atom_id res chain seq x y z
N MET A 1 -24.13 34.29 -23.79
CA MET A 1 -24.79 35.45 -23.16
C MET A 1 -26.24 35.07 -22.96
N GLU A 2 -26.57 34.66 -21.74
CA GLU A 2 -27.88 34.86 -21.10
C GLU A 2 -27.68 34.35 -19.66
N HIS A 3 -27.67 35.32 -18.75
CA HIS A 3 -27.55 35.15 -17.31
C HIS A 3 -28.93 34.82 -16.74
N THR A 4 -28.98 33.91 -15.78
CA THR A 4 -30.10 33.84 -14.84
C THR A 4 -29.52 33.79 -13.44
N GLU A 5 -29.65 34.92 -12.75
CA GLU A 5 -29.43 35.12 -11.33
C GLU A 5 -30.58 34.48 -10.54
N TYR A 6 -30.28 33.97 -9.35
CA TYR A 6 -31.29 33.73 -8.30
C TYR A 6 -30.81 34.42 -7.04
N THR A 7 -31.61 35.38 -6.59
CA THR A 7 -31.45 36.15 -5.36
C THR A 7 -32.19 35.52 -4.19
N GLU A 8 -31.51 35.65 -3.06
CA GLU A 8 -31.90 35.68 -1.64
C GLU A 8 -33.37 35.77 -1.20
N GLU A 9 -33.56 35.07 -0.06
CA GLU A 9 -34.18 35.54 1.20
C GLU A 9 -35.64 35.25 1.54
N MET A 10 -35.77 34.99 2.85
CA MET A 10 -36.84 35.40 3.77
C MET A 10 -37.92 34.36 4.15
N LEU A 11 -37.75 33.75 5.34
CA LEU A 11 -38.49 34.02 6.61
C LEU A 11 -38.54 32.75 7.51
N LEU A 12 -37.85 32.77 8.66
CA LEU A 12 -38.35 32.92 10.05
C LEU A 12 -38.98 31.65 10.65
N ASP A 13 -38.35 31.06 11.67
CA ASP A 13 -38.67 31.19 13.12
C ASP A 13 -39.77 30.17 13.52
N GLU A 14 -39.81 29.50 14.67
CA GLU A 14 -39.22 29.67 16.00
C GLU A 14 -39.61 28.41 16.82
N ASN A 15 -39.03 28.29 18.02
CA ASN A 15 -39.44 27.47 19.17
C ASN A 15 -38.78 26.08 19.32
N ASP A 16 -37.81 25.84 20.22
CA ASP A 16 -37.60 26.19 21.64
C ASP A 16 -38.14 25.13 22.63
N ALA A 17 -37.39 24.99 23.73
CA ALA A 17 -37.59 24.20 24.95
C ALA A 17 -37.24 22.70 24.96
N GLY A 18 -36.36 22.31 25.90
CA GLY A 18 -36.20 20.92 26.30
C GLY A 18 -35.00 20.56 27.20
N ASP A 19 -34.73 21.36 28.24
CA ASP A 19 -33.78 21.06 29.31
C ASP A 19 -34.20 19.79 30.09
N ALA A 20 -33.31 18.80 30.22
CA ALA A 20 -33.48 17.68 31.15
C ALA A 20 -32.12 17.13 31.58
N ARG A 21 -31.67 17.61 32.74
CA ARG A 21 -30.65 17.00 33.58
C ARG A 21 -31.12 15.61 34.05
N GLN A 22 -30.29 14.59 33.85
CA GLN A 22 -30.34 13.37 34.64
C GLN A 22 -28.97 13.15 35.28
N GLU A 23 -28.97 13.33 36.61
CA GLU A 23 -27.97 12.81 37.54
C GLU A 23 -28.10 11.28 37.60
N GLU A 24 -26.97 10.56 37.64
CA GLU A 24 -26.84 9.24 38.27
C GLU A 24 -25.34 8.87 38.40
N PRO A 25 -24.94 7.94 39.28
CA PRO A 25 -24.31 8.31 40.54
C PRO A 25 -22.83 7.88 40.67
N LEU A 26 -22.17 8.48 41.68
CA LEU A 26 -20.87 8.07 42.20
C LEU A 26 -20.84 6.56 42.52
N ILE A 27 -19.84 5.87 41.99
CA ILE A 27 -19.35 4.60 42.53
C ILE A 27 -18.01 4.89 43.20
N GLU A 28 -18.02 4.90 44.53
CA GLU A 28 -16.84 4.80 45.37
C GLU A 28 -16.26 3.38 45.22
N SER A 29 -14.96 3.27 44.92
CA SER A 29 -14.21 2.03 45.20
C SER A 29 -12.86 2.36 45.82
N GLU A 30 -12.84 2.24 47.14
CA GLU A 30 -11.77 1.72 47.99
C GLU A 30 -10.30 1.98 47.57
N VAL A 31 -9.73 2.97 48.26
CA VAL A 31 -8.30 3.16 48.43
C VAL A 31 -7.80 2.12 49.45
N ALA A 32 -7.18 1.05 48.96
CA ALA A 32 -6.44 0.11 49.81
C ALA A 32 -5.06 0.71 50.14
N SER A 33 -4.97 1.17 51.37
CA SER A 33 -3.77 1.62 52.08
C SER A 33 -2.69 0.52 52.10
N LEU A 34 -1.52 0.78 51.50
CA LEU A 34 -0.30 0.03 51.80
C LEU A 34 0.65 0.93 52.58
N SER A 35 0.71 0.66 53.88
CA SER A 35 1.62 1.22 54.86
C SER A 35 3.07 0.93 54.49
N ILE A 36 3.84 2.01 54.32
CA ILE A 36 5.30 1.99 54.22
C ILE A 36 5.85 1.77 55.65
N THR A 37 6.31 0.56 55.94
CA THR A 37 7.25 0.34 57.05
C THR A 37 8.67 0.61 56.56
N GLN A 38 9.30 1.60 57.17
CA GLN A 38 10.72 1.90 57.04
C GLN A 38 11.56 0.70 57.49
N SER A 39 12.44 0.22 56.62
CA SER A 39 13.60 -0.59 57.01
C SER A 39 14.85 -0.03 56.32
N THR A 40 15.91 0.05 57.12
CA THR A 40 17.24 0.63 56.91
C THR A 40 18.02 0.12 55.68
N PRO A 41 19.03 0.88 55.20
CA PRO A 41 19.73 0.57 53.96
C PRO A 41 20.83 -0.49 54.17
N GLU A 42 20.68 -1.65 53.53
CA GLU A 42 21.81 -2.54 53.25
C GLU A 42 22.46 -2.15 51.92
N GLU A 43 23.78 -1.95 51.95
CA GLU A 43 24.63 -1.78 50.79
C GLU A 43 24.49 -2.97 49.83
N ARG A 44 23.83 -2.76 48.68
CA ARG A 44 23.93 -3.67 47.55
C ARG A 44 24.95 -3.13 46.57
N HIS A 45 26.11 -3.79 46.56
CA HIS A 45 27.04 -3.77 45.43
C HIS A 45 26.28 -4.20 44.16
N VAL A 46 26.05 -3.27 43.24
CA VAL A 46 25.51 -3.57 41.92
C VAL A 46 26.66 -4.04 41.03
N THR A 47 26.74 -5.35 40.82
CA THR A 47 27.59 -5.92 39.78
C THR A 47 26.89 -5.70 38.44
N LEU A 48 27.47 -4.86 37.58
CA LEU A 48 26.99 -4.64 36.21
C LEU A 48 27.13 -5.94 35.40
N PRO A 49 26.11 -6.34 34.62
CA PRO A 49 26.21 -7.49 33.73
C PRO A 49 27.19 -7.20 32.59
N ALA A 50 28.11 -8.13 32.35
CA ALA A 50 29.08 -8.07 31.27
C ALA A 50 28.37 -8.15 29.91
N GLY A 51 28.54 -7.12 29.07
CA GLY A 51 28.03 -7.13 27.69
C GLY A 51 27.55 -5.81 27.09
N LEU A 52 27.89 -4.64 27.65
CA LEU A 52 27.62 -3.36 27.00
C LEU A 52 28.66 -3.07 25.89
N PRO A 53 28.27 -2.58 24.70
CA PRO A 53 29.21 -2.15 23.67
C PRO A 53 30.11 -1.03 24.22
N ARG A 54 31.42 -1.14 23.97
CA ARG A 54 32.51 -0.26 24.44
C ARG A 54 32.48 1.19 23.90
N ALA A 55 31.31 1.75 23.58
CA ALA A 55 31.18 3.09 22.99
C ALA A 55 30.78 4.19 24.00
N ILE A 56 30.72 3.87 25.31
CA ILE A 56 30.42 4.86 26.37
C ILE A 56 31.70 5.51 26.92
N GLU A 57 32.85 4.86 26.77
CA GLU A 57 34.13 5.32 27.34
C GLU A 57 34.78 6.48 26.56
N ASP A 58 34.31 6.76 25.33
CA ASP A 58 34.79 7.87 24.48
C ASP A 58 33.96 9.15 24.61
N ILE A 59 32.98 9.20 25.53
CA ILE A 59 32.18 10.41 25.75
C ILE A 59 32.99 11.35 26.66
N PRO A 60 33.39 12.55 26.19
CA PRO A 60 34.18 13.44 27.01
C PRO A 60 33.40 13.88 28.26
N ALA A 61 34.10 13.95 29.39
CA ALA A 61 33.51 14.04 30.73
C ALA A 61 32.65 15.30 30.93
N ASP A 62 32.91 16.36 30.16
CA ASP A 62 32.12 17.59 30.11
C ASP A 62 30.71 17.37 29.54
N VAL A 63 30.55 16.45 28.58
CA VAL A 63 29.25 16.06 28.01
C VAL A 63 28.44 15.26 29.03
N LEU A 64 29.08 14.37 29.79
CA LEU A 64 28.43 13.63 30.89
C LEU A 64 28.04 14.56 32.06
N LEU A 65 28.87 15.55 32.38
CA LEU A 65 28.58 16.53 33.42
C LEU A 65 27.44 17.47 33.00
N ALA A 66 27.43 17.91 31.74
CA ALA A 66 26.33 18.70 31.17
C ALA A 66 25.03 17.90 31.11
N TYR A 67 25.11 16.60 30.83
CA TYR A 67 23.97 15.68 30.87
C TYR A 67 23.39 15.54 32.29
N ALA A 68 24.25 15.34 33.30
CA ALA A 68 23.82 15.27 34.69
C ALA A 68 23.18 16.58 35.18
N ARG A 69 23.75 17.74 34.79
CA ARG A 69 23.22 19.06 35.14
C ARG A 69 21.87 19.35 34.49
N SER A 70 21.72 19.11 33.18
CA SER A 70 20.42 19.24 32.49
C SER A 70 19.34 18.32 33.06
N ARG A 71 19.69 17.14 33.56
CA ARG A 71 18.73 16.22 34.19
C ARG A 71 18.19 16.76 35.51
N MET A 72 19.01 17.46 36.28
CA MET A 72 18.61 18.10 37.54
C MET A 72 17.76 19.37 37.29
N GLU A 73 18.10 20.15 36.27
CA GLU A 73 17.35 21.36 35.88
C GLU A 73 15.98 21.05 35.25
N ALA A 74 15.87 19.95 34.50
CA ALA A 74 14.60 19.52 33.90
C ALA A 74 13.54 19.07 34.94
N GLN A 75 13.94 18.78 36.18
CA GLN A 75 13.01 18.45 37.27
C GLN A 75 12.38 19.69 37.93
N THR A 76 12.86 20.91 37.61
CA THR A 76 12.49 22.14 38.33
C THR A 76 11.84 23.23 37.48
N ALA A 77 11.80 23.13 36.14
CA ALA A 77 11.30 24.22 35.28
C ALA A 77 9.86 23.99 34.76
N GLY A 78 8.92 24.80 35.28
CA GLY A 78 7.54 24.89 34.80
C GLY A 78 7.37 25.57 33.44
N GLY A 79 6.34 25.14 32.71
CA GLY A 79 5.58 25.88 31.69
C GLY A 79 6.33 26.67 30.62
N MET A 80 6.63 26.02 29.48
CA MET A 80 7.07 26.68 28.24
C MET A 80 6.02 26.48 27.11
N PRO A 81 5.90 27.41 26.13
CA PRO A 81 4.79 27.44 25.18
C PRO A 81 4.76 26.23 24.22
N ILE A 82 3.55 25.87 23.79
CA ILE A 82 3.16 24.62 23.13
C ILE A 82 3.65 24.48 21.67
N SER A 83 4.20 25.52 21.05
CA SER A 83 4.35 25.58 19.58
C SER A 83 5.31 24.59 18.89
N HIS A 84 6.16 23.84 19.61
CA HIS A 84 7.09 22.87 18.99
C HIS A 84 7.34 21.61 19.84
N ARG A 85 6.41 21.27 20.74
CA ARG A 85 6.60 20.13 21.65
C ARG A 85 6.30 18.81 20.97
N ALA A 86 7.30 17.96 20.92
CA ALA A 86 7.21 16.58 20.44
C ALA A 86 6.96 15.58 21.59
N THR A 87 7.16 15.98 22.86
CA THR A 87 6.75 15.24 24.07
C THR A 87 6.11 16.14 25.14
N PRO A 88 5.16 15.63 25.94
CA PRO A 88 4.50 16.38 27.02
C PRO A 88 5.42 16.69 28.23
N ASP A 89 6.55 15.99 28.35
CA ASP A 89 7.41 15.95 29.55
C ASP A 89 8.39 17.12 29.69
N GLY A 90 8.22 18.18 28.88
CA GLY A 90 9.03 19.40 28.95
C GLY A 90 10.42 19.31 28.28
N ARG A 91 10.82 18.15 27.74
CA ARG A 91 12.05 18.03 26.93
C ARG A 91 11.78 18.46 25.48
N ASN A 92 12.59 19.36 24.95
CA ASN A 92 12.49 19.75 23.55
C ASN A 92 13.08 18.66 22.64
N THR A 93 12.21 17.80 22.10
CA THR A 93 12.50 16.73 21.13
C THR A 93 12.12 17.13 19.70
N SER A 94 11.96 18.43 19.42
CA SER A 94 11.58 18.95 18.10
C SER A 94 12.49 18.47 16.96
N GLU A 95 13.76 18.18 17.27
CA GLU A 95 14.77 17.64 16.35
C GLU A 95 14.45 16.23 15.85
N LEU A 96 13.61 15.49 16.59
CA LEU A 96 13.16 14.16 16.20
C LEU A 96 11.94 14.21 15.27
N GLY A 97 11.31 15.37 15.10
CA GLY A 97 10.22 15.55 14.16
C GLY A 97 10.64 15.22 12.73
N ILE A 98 9.83 14.48 11.97
CA ILE A 98 10.18 14.07 10.60
C ILE A 98 10.39 15.27 9.65
N PHE A 99 9.77 16.41 9.95
CA PHE A 99 9.95 17.65 9.18
C PHE A 99 11.11 18.53 9.69
N PHE A 100 11.90 18.06 10.66
CA PHE A 100 13.03 18.81 11.19
C PHE A 100 14.03 19.16 10.09
N THR A 101 14.38 20.44 10.01
CA THR A 101 15.46 20.96 9.17
C THR A 101 16.64 21.34 10.04
N CYS A 102 17.79 20.74 9.75
CA CYS A 102 19.00 21.03 10.51
C CYS A 102 19.44 22.49 10.29
N PRO A 103 19.64 23.28 11.36
CA PRO A 103 20.14 24.65 11.24
C PRO A 103 21.63 24.70 10.84
N GLY A 104 22.31 23.56 10.72
CA GLY A 104 23.72 23.46 10.33
C GLY A 104 24.68 23.55 11.50
N THR A 105 25.90 23.99 11.21
CA THR A 105 26.96 24.17 12.21
C THR A 105 26.82 25.53 12.89
N GLY A 106 27.01 25.58 14.20
CA GLY A 106 26.99 26.82 14.95
C GLY A 106 26.77 26.62 16.44
N PHE A 107 27.07 27.68 17.20
CA PHE A 107 26.80 27.72 18.63
C PHE A 107 25.32 27.98 18.90
N ASP A 108 24.71 27.12 19.71
CA ASP A 108 23.36 27.33 20.24
C ASP A 108 23.46 27.94 21.66
N PRO A 109 23.12 29.23 21.83
CA PRO A 109 23.17 29.89 23.14
C PRO A 109 22.25 29.26 24.17
N LYS A 110 21.11 28.67 23.75
CA LYS A 110 20.13 28.07 24.67
C LYS A 110 20.64 26.77 25.27
N ARG A 111 21.48 26.05 24.53
CA ARG A 111 22.05 24.76 24.94
C ARG A 111 23.51 24.84 25.34
N ASN A 112 24.13 26.01 25.20
CA ASN A 112 25.55 26.27 25.44
C ASN A 112 26.44 25.21 24.78
N TYR A 113 26.16 24.90 23.52
CA TYR A 113 26.82 23.82 22.79
C TYR A 113 27.08 24.22 21.34
N ASN A 114 28.22 23.81 20.80
CA ASN A 114 28.57 24.05 19.40
C ASN A 114 28.23 22.82 18.57
N PHE A 115 27.20 22.92 17.75
CA PHE A 115 26.78 21.82 16.88
C PHE A 115 27.66 21.79 15.64
N GLN A 116 28.18 20.61 15.30
CA GLN A 116 28.84 20.34 14.02
C GLN A 116 27.92 19.44 13.21
N CYS A 117 27.29 19.98 12.16
CA CYS A 117 26.36 19.23 11.32
C CYS A 117 26.77 19.35 9.86
N ALA A 118 27.11 18.21 9.25
CA ALA A 118 27.47 18.15 7.83
C ALA A 118 26.25 18.00 6.90
N VAL A 119 25.10 17.59 7.45
CA VAL A 119 23.88 17.33 6.66
C VAL A 119 23.38 18.55 5.88
N ARG A 120 23.63 19.77 6.37
CA ARG A 120 23.20 21.01 5.71
C ARG A 120 24.15 21.31 4.54
N GLY A 121 23.74 20.92 3.33
CA GLY A 121 24.53 21.09 2.11
C GLY A 121 24.80 19.77 1.39
N MET A 122 24.51 18.64 2.05
CA MET A 122 24.54 17.34 1.41
C MET A 122 23.45 17.20 0.33
N THR A 123 23.77 16.37 -0.63
CA THR A 123 22.97 15.97 -1.77
C THR A 123 22.70 14.48 -1.69
N PHE A 124 21.79 13.98 -2.52
CA PHE A 124 21.47 12.55 -2.54
C PHE A 124 22.69 11.69 -2.92
N GLY A 125 23.61 12.22 -3.73
CA GLY A 125 24.89 11.59 -4.05
C GLY A 125 25.83 11.43 -2.86
N ASP A 126 25.72 12.30 -1.84
CA ASP A 126 26.47 12.14 -0.59
C ASP A 126 25.89 11.03 0.30
N VAL A 127 24.60 10.73 0.15
CA VAL A 127 23.91 9.63 0.86
C VAL A 127 24.23 8.30 0.19
N ILE A 128 24.20 8.27 -1.14
CA ILE A 128 24.46 7.07 -1.94
C ILE A 128 25.50 7.42 -3.02
N PRO A 129 26.80 7.18 -2.76
CA PRO A 129 27.88 7.58 -3.68
C PRO A 129 27.83 6.91 -5.06
N SER A 130 27.14 5.78 -5.19
CA SER A 130 27.02 5.00 -6.43
C SER A 130 25.86 5.41 -7.34
N VAL A 131 25.10 6.47 -7.01
CA VAL A 131 23.95 6.89 -7.81
C VAL A 131 24.34 7.57 -9.10
N ASP A 132 23.43 7.49 -10.08
CA ASP A 132 23.56 8.19 -11.35
C ASP A 132 23.74 9.71 -11.13
N HIS A 133 24.65 10.32 -11.90
CA HIS A 133 24.91 11.75 -11.85
C HIS A 133 23.66 12.62 -12.05
N SER A 134 22.62 12.08 -12.71
CA SER A 134 21.35 12.77 -12.97
C SER A 134 20.51 13.02 -11.72
N ILE A 135 20.69 12.22 -10.66
CA ILE A 135 19.99 12.33 -9.38
C ILE A 135 20.93 12.62 -8.20
N ALA A 136 22.24 12.50 -8.38
CA ALA A 136 23.25 12.78 -7.35
C ALA A 136 23.08 14.18 -6.74
N ASN A 137 22.80 15.20 -7.55
CA ASN A 137 22.71 16.60 -7.11
C ASN A 137 21.37 16.99 -6.45
N VAL A 138 20.43 16.04 -6.30
CA VAL A 138 19.13 16.32 -5.69
C VAL A 138 19.35 16.67 -4.21
N LYS A 139 18.86 17.84 -3.80
CA LYS A 139 19.00 18.32 -2.41
C LYS A 139 17.85 17.81 -1.55
N PHE A 140 18.14 17.67 -0.26
CA PHE A 140 17.14 17.44 0.78
C PHE A 140 17.44 18.35 1.97
N ASN A 141 16.39 18.79 2.67
CA ASN A 141 16.52 19.69 3.81
C ASN A 141 15.92 19.14 5.12
N SER A 142 15.23 18.00 5.06
CA SER A 142 14.54 17.40 6.19
C SER A 142 14.58 15.88 6.14
N ILE A 143 14.34 15.25 7.28
CA ILE A 143 14.29 13.78 7.40
C ILE A 143 13.20 13.22 6.47
N TYR A 144 12.04 13.87 6.40
CA TYR A 144 10.95 13.52 5.48
C TYR A 144 11.41 13.54 4.03
N GLN A 145 12.11 14.61 3.61
CA GLN A 145 12.57 14.70 2.24
C GLN A 145 13.58 13.60 1.90
N LEU A 146 14.52 13.31 2.79
CA LEU A 146 15.47 12.22 2.59
C LEU A 146 14.77 10.86 2.53
N ALA A 147 13.85 10.58 3.46
CA ALA A 147 13.07 9.35 3.50
C ALA A 147 12.26 9.17 2.21
N ARG A 148 11.72 10.26 1.66
CA ARG A 148 11.02 10.25 0.37
C ARG A 148 11.95 9.87 -0.78
N LEU A 149 13.12 10.51 -0.88
CA LEU A 149 14.09 10.23 -1.93
C LEU A 149 14.59 8.78 -1.87
N LEU A 150 14.89 8.28 -0.66
CA LEU A 150 15.27 6.88 -0.44
C LEU A 150 14.18 5.91 -0.90
N ALA A 151 12.92 6.16 -0.54
CA ALA A 151 11.81 5.30 -0.96
C ALA A 151 11.63 5.29 -2.50
N ILE A 152 11.70 6.44 -3.16
CA ILE A 152 11.61 6.52 -4.62
C ILE A 152 12.76 5.77 -5.28
N TYR A 153 13.98 5.97 -4.78
CA TYR A 153 15.18 5.32 -5.29
C TYR A 153 15.10 3.79 -5.22
N GLU A 154 14.60 3.25 -4.11
CA GLU A 154 14.51 1.81 -3.90
C GLU A 154 13.34 1.14 -4.62
N HIS A 155 12.25 1.85 -4.90
CA HIS A 155 11.01 1.23 -5.42
C HIS A 155 10.68 1.56 -6.88
N GLU A 156 11.30 2.59 -7.47
CA GLU A 156 11.16 2.90 -8.89
C GLU A 156 12.33 2.32 -9.67
N SER A 157 12.09 1.30 -10.48
CA SER A 157 13.13 0.62 -11.26
C SER A 157 13.51 1.39 -12.52
N GLN A 158 12.61 2.21 -13.07
CA GLN A 158 12.87 2.95 -14.32
C GLN A 158 13.66 4.24 -14.02
N PRO A 159 14.89 4.41 -14.54
CA PRO A 159 15.74 5.56 -14.20
C PRO A 159 15.11 6.92 -14.51
N ASP A 160 14.47 7.07 -15.67
CA ASP A 160 13.86 8.34 -16.08
C ASP A 160 12.66 8.70 -15.22
N ARG A 161 11.81 7.71 -14.91
CA ARG A 161 10.66 7.90 -14.01
C ARG A 161 11.13 8.18 -12.59
N ARG A 162 12.16 7.48 -12.11
CA ARG A 162 12.77 7.73 -10.80
C ARG A 162 13.26 9.17 -10.71
N ARG A 163 14.01 9.64 -11.71
CA ARG A 163 14.50 11.02 -11.79
C ARG A 163 13.35 12.03 -11.78
N PHE A 164 12.30 11.79 -12.58
CA PHE A 164 11.11 12.63 -12.59
C PHE A 164 10.46 12.72 -11.20
N LEU A 165 10.19 11.57 -10.57
CA LEU A 165 9.53 11.49 -9.27
C LEU A 165 10.38 12.09 -8.13
N MET A 166 11.71 11.96 -8.16
CA MET A 166 12.58 12.56 -7.14
C MET A 166 12.56 14.09 -7.19
N ASN A 167 12.36 14.67 -8.37
CA ASN A 167 12.24 16.12 -8.56
C ASN A 167 10.82 16.65 -8.30
N ASP A 168 9.80 15.79 -8.34
CA ASP A 168 8.44 16.15 -7.97
C ASP A 168 8.27 16.18 -6.45
N LEU A 169 8.18 17.40 -5.90
CA LEU A 169 7.97 17.60 -4.47
C LEU A 169 6.57 17.21 -4.00
N ASN A 170 5.60 17.10 -4.91
CA ASN A 170 4.23 16.68 -4.59
C ASN A 170 4.06 15.17 -4.59
N TYR A 171 5.06 14.43 -5.11
CA TYR A 171 5.03 12.98 -5.10
C TYR A 171 5.41 12.44 -3.71
N ASN A 172 4.39 12.17 -2.89
CA ASN A 172 4.57 11.61 -1.56
C ASN A 172 4.70 10.08 -1.62
N LEU A 173 5.90 9.60 -1.33
CA LEU A 173 6.20 8.19 -1.10
C LEU A 173 7.19 8.08 0.06
N VAL A 174 6.76 7.55 1.21
CA VAL A 174 7.61 7.26 2.36
C VAL A 174 7.23 5.91 2.92
N THR A 175 8.22 5.10 3.28
CA THR A 175 8.04 3.79 3.88
C THR A 175 8.66 3.76 5.27
N PHE A 176 8.33 2.76 6.08
CA PHE A 176 8.99 2.56 7.36
C PHE A 176 10.50 2.42 7.16
N GLU A 177 10.92 1.60 6.20
CA GLU A 177 12.33 1.39 5.92
C GLU A 177 13.03 2.67 5.47
N SER A 178 12.41 3.48 4.60
CA SER A 178 13.04 4.70 4.11
C SER A 178 13.20 5.74 5.22
N ALA A 179 12.24 5.82 6.15
CA ALA A 179 12.36 6.66 7.34
C ALA A 179 13.45 6.15 8.28
N GLN A 180 13.51 4.84 8.56
CA GLN A 180 14.57 4.23 9.37
C GLN A 180 15.98 4.55 8.83
N LYS A 181 16.15 4.49 7.51
CA LYS A 181 17.39 4.88 6.82
C LYS A 181 17.67 6.38 6.94
N ALA A 182 16.66 7.22 6.73
CA ALA A 182 16.82 8.67 6.86
C ALA A 182 17.22 9.09 8.28
N TYR A 183 16.59 8.51 9.31
CA TYR A 183 16.93 8.81 10.71
C TYR A 183 18.34 8.34 11.09
N THR A 184 18.78 7.16 10.63
CA THR A 184 20.15 6.69 10.86
C THR A 184 21.18 7.55 10.14
N PHE A 185 20.89 8.00 8.91
CA PHE A 185 21.74 8.96 8.19
C PHE A 185 21.85 10.30 8.93
N TYR A 186 20.72 10.86 9.38
CA TYR A 186 20.71 12.10 10.17
C TYR A 186 21.41 11.93 11.51
N LYS A 187 21.24 10.79 12.20
CA LYS A 187 21.99 10.46 13.43
C LYS A 187 23.50 10.53 13.20
N ALA A 188 23.99 10.03 12.07
CA ALA A 188 25.42 10.04 11.75
C ALA A 188 25.95 11.43 11.35
N ASN A 189 25.12 12.29 10.74
CA ASN A 189 25.57 13.54 10.09
C ASN A 189 25.03 14.83 10.73
N CYS A 190 24.18 14.71 11.76
CA CYS A 190 23.53 15.84 12.43
C CYS A 190 23.64 15.68 13.96
N ALA A 191 24.52 16.47 14.58
CA ALA A 191 24.69 16.50 16.03
C ALA A 191 23.40 16.85 16.80
N HIS A 192 22.48 17.61 16.20
CA HIS A 192 21.16 17.91 16.78
C HIS A 192 20.31 16.64 16.95
N VAL A 193 20.17 15.85 15.87
CA VAL A 193 19.40 14.60 15.87
C VAL A 193 20.08 13.56 16.75
N PHE A 194 21.41 13.43 16.66
CA PHE A 194 22.17 12.54 17.52
C PHE A 194 21.93 12.82 19.01
N ARG A 195 22.05 14.08 19.44
CA ARG A 195 21.80 14.48 20.83
C ARG A 195 20.36 14.23 21.24
N ALA A 196 19.40 14.57 20.38
CA ALA A 196 17.99 14.35 20.67
C ALA A 196 17.66 12.86 20.85
N LEU A 197 18.26 11.97 20.02
CA LEU A 197 18.14 10.52 20.18
C LEU A 197 18.78 10.02 21.47
N MET A 198 19.93 10.57 21.88
CA MET A 198 20.58 10.21 23.15
C MET A 198 19.79 10.65 24.39
N GLN A 199 18.99 11.71 24.27
CA GLN A 199 18.14 12.23 25.34
C GLN A 199 16.72 11.64 25.33
N HIS A 200 16.38 10.91 24.27
CA HIS A 200 15.10 10.26 24.09
C HIS A 200 14.92 9.15 25.12
N ASP A 201 13.80 9.15 25.81
CA ASP A 201 13.45 8.18 26.86
C ASP A 201 12.75 6.93 26.32
N GLY A 202 12.46 6.90 25.02
CA GLY A 202 11.76 5.80 24.36
C GLY A 202 10.26 6.06 24.17
N ASN A 203 9.71 7.13 24.75
CA ASN A 203 8.30 7.47 24.59
C ASN A 203 7.99 7.90 23.14
N PRO A 204 6.78 7.64 22.62
CA PRO A 204 6.41 8.08 21.28
C PRO A 204 6.44 9.60 21.14
N VAL A 205 7.10 10.07 20.10
CA VAL A 205 7.06 11.47 19.67
C VAL A 205 5.77 11.72 18.88
N GLN A 206 5.12 12.86 19.10
CA GLN A 206 3.91 13.24 18.38
C GLN A 206 4.10 14.51 17.56
N LEU A 207 3.81 14.42 16.27
CA LEU A 207 3.61 15.57 15.40
C LEU A 207 2.22 16.15 15.67
N LEU A 208 2.13 17.47 15.61
CA LEU A 208 0.88 18.22 15.77
C LEU A 208 0.27 18.67 14.43
N HIS A 209 1.03 18.52 13.34
CA HIS A 209 0.61 18.92 12.00
C HIS A 209 1.18 17.97 10.96
N ASP A 210 0.57 17.96 9.78
CA ASP A 210 0.98 17.14 8.64
C ASP A 210 2.08 17.80 7.78
N GLY A 211 2.45 19.05 8.08
CA GLY A 211 3.44 19.78 7.30
C GLY A 211 2.98 20.10 5.88
N ASN A 212 1.66 20.17 5.66
CA ASN A 212 1.01 20.39 4.36
C ASN A 212 1.30 19.31 3.31
N VAL A 213 1.72 18.11 3.73
CA VAL A 213 1.91 16.99 2.80
C VAL A 213 0.59 16.28 2.46
N GLY A 214 -0.51 16.61 3.14
CA GLY A 214 -1.82 16.02 2.88
C GLY A 214 -1.94 14.57 3.34
N ILE A 215 -1.25 14.23 4.44
CA ILE A 215 -1.19 12.88 4.99
C ILE A 215 -1.66 12.92 6.44
N ALA A 216 -2.43 11.92 6.85
CA ALA A 216 -2.90 11.79 8.22
C ALA A 216 -1.72 11.80 9.21
N VAL A 217 -1.78 12.69 10.20
CA VAL A 217 -0.74 12.88 11.22
C VAL A 217 -0.39 11.57 11.95
N ASN A 218 -1.39 10.71 12.19
CA ASN A 218 -1.17 9.40 12.81
C ASN A 218 -0.21 8.52 11.99
N GLN A 219 -0.34 8.49 10.66
CA GLN A 219 0.55 7.71 9.81
C GLN A 219 1.97 8.30 9.79
N LEU A 220 2.10 9.62 9.80
CA LEU A 220 3.40 10.29 9.93
C LEU A 220 4.05 9.98 11.28
N ASN A 221 3.26 9.94 12.36
CA ASN A 221 3.72 9.56 13.69
C ASN A 221 4.22 8.11 13.73
N ASP A 222 3.50 7.16 13.13
CA ASP A 222 3.93 5.77 13.06
C ASP A 222 5.29 5.64 12.35
N VAL A 223 5.43 6.31 11.21
CA VAL A 223 6.66 6.26 10.39
C VAL A 223 7.84 6.93 11.09
N MET A 224 7.61 8.12 11.64
CA MET A 224 8.59 8.84 12.45
C MET A 224 9.08 8.00 13.64
N ASN A 225 8.16 7.47 14.44
CA ASN A 225 8.53 6.69 15.62
C ASN A 225 9.20 5.37 15.26
N SER A 226 8.82 4.74 14.14
CA SER A 226 9.59 3.61 13.62
C SER A 226 11.03 4.00 13.29
N GLY A 227 11.24 5.16 12.66
CA GLY A 227 12.56 5.64 12.31
C GLY A 227 13.43 5.97 13.53
N ILE A 228 12.83 6.65 14.53
CA ILE A 228 13.48 6.98 15.81
C ILE A 228 13.93 5.69 16.52
N ARG A 229 13.03 4.73 16.72
CA ARG A 229 13.34 3.45 17.39
C ARG A 229 14.48 2.71 16.72
N PHE A 230 14.46 2.66 15.39
CA PHE A 230 15.52 1.99 14.61
C PHE A 230 16.86 2.71 14.74
N ALA A 231 16.87 4.04 14.62
CA ALA A 231 18.09 4.82 14.75
C ALA A 231 18.69 4.80 16.16
N CYS A 232 17.90 4.58 17.21
CA CYS A 232 18.43 4.37 18.56
C CYS A 232 19.36 3.13 18.64
N THR A 233 19.05 2.07 17.91
CA THR A 233 19.76 0.78 18.01
C THR A 233 20.71 0.48 16.84
N HIS A 234 20.65 1.24 15.75
CA HIS A 234 21.44 0.99 14.54
C HIS A 234 22.37 2.17 14.18
N SER A 235 23.45 1.86 13.45
CA SER A 235 24.34 2.84 12.83
C SER A 235 24.07 2.93 11.32
N TRP A 236 24.37 4.08 10.72
CA TRP A 236 24.27 4.25 9.26
C TRP A 236 25.18 3.27 8.51
N ASN A 237 26.34 2.92 9.07
CA ASN A 237 27.29 2.01 8.41
C ASN A 237 26.76 0.58 8.25
N ASP A 238 25.79 0.19 9.08
CA ASP A 238 25.18 -1.15 9.03
C ASP A 238 23.95 -1.18 8.11
N VAL A 239 23.49 -0.01 7.65
CA VAL A 239 22.32 0.13 6.81
C VAL A 239 22.67 -0.19 5.38
N LYS A 240 21.98 -1.19 4.83
CA LYS A 240 22.10 -1.54 3.42
C LYS A 240 20.95 -0.93 2.62
N ILE A 241 21.29 -0.42 1.44
CA ILE A 241 20.34 0.12 0.47
C ILE A 241 20.19 -0.92 -0.63
N GLU A 242 19.32 -1.90 -0.40
CA GLU A 242 19.19 -3.13 -1.19
C GLU A 242 17.91 -3.17 -2.04
N GLY A 243 17.40 -2.01 -2.49
CA GLY A 243 16.08 -1.91 -3.16
C GLY A 243 15.82 -2.96 -4.27
N ALA A 244 16.84 -3.36 -5.03
CA ALA A 244 16.71 -4.29 -6.16
C ALA A 244 16.94 -5.79 -5.83
N ASN A 245 17.48 -6.15 -4.66
CA ASN A 245 18.00 -7.50 -4.42
C ASN A 245 17.03 -8.46 -3.71
N ARG A 246 15.85 -7.97 -3.28
CA ARG A 246 14.84 -8.83 -2.65
C ARG A 246 14.02 -9.55 -3.72
N PRO A 247 13.57 -10.79 -3.46
CA PRO A 247 12.79 -11.53 -4.44
C PRO A 247 11.41 -10.89 -4.66
N VAL A 248 10.77 -11.24 -5.77
CA VAL A 248 9.35 -11.03 -6.02
C VAL A 248 8.56 -12.19 -5.39
N LEU A 249 7.60 -11.86 -4.54
CA LEU A 249 6.65 -12.82 -4.00
C LEU A 249 5.49 -12.97 -4.99
N ILE A 250 5.13 -14.20 -5.35
CA ILE A 250 3.93 -14.49 -6.14
C ILE A 250 3.00 -15.36 -5.30
N ILE A 251 1.91 -14.74 -4.82
CA ILE A 251 0.90 -15.37 -3.98
C ILE A 251 -0.20 -15.93 -4.88
N LEU A 252 -0.40 -17.24 -4.83
CA LEU A 252 -1.29 -17.99 -5.72
C LEU A 252 -2.27 -18.85 -4.92
N PRO A 253 -3.51 -19.01 -5.40
CA PRO A 253 -4.47 -19.89 -4.75
C PRO A 253 -4.09 -21.37 -4.93
N GLU A 254 -4.65 -22.24 -4.09
CA GLU A 254 -4.40 -23.69 -4.00
C GLU A 254 -4.45 -24.45 -5.34
N GLY A 255 -5.21 -23.96 -6.32
CA GLY A 255 -5.23 -24.53 -7.67
C GLY A 255 -3.86 -24.54 -8.38
N PHE A 256 -2.91 -23.71 -7.93
CA PHE A 256 -1.55 -23.60 -8.46
C PHE A 256 -0.51 -24.40 -7.67
N ARG A 257 -0.90 -25.31 -6.76
CA ARG A 257 0.04 -26.05 -5.90
C ARG A 257 1.15 -26.82 -6.65
N SER A 258 0.97 -27.13 -7.93
CA SER A 258 1.99 -27.77 -8.78
C SER A 258 2.96 -26.79 -9.47
N ILE A 259 2.91 -25.48 -9.16
CA ILE A 259 3.75 -24.48 -9.83
C ILE A 259 5.24 -24.67 -9.55
N ALA A 260 5.59 -25.16 -8.34
CA ALA A 260 6.96 -25.44 -7.95
C ALA A 260 7.59 -26.59 -8.78
N ASP A 261 6.77 -27.46 -9.38
CA ASP A 261 7.24 -28.51 -10.28
C ASP A 261 7.56 -27.99 -11.68
N LEU A 262 7.07 -26.80 -12.02
CA LEU A 262 7.15 -26.21 -13.36
C LEU A 262 8.23 -25.15 -13.49
N TYR A 263 8.49 -24.40 -12.42
CA TYR A 263 9.38 -23.26 -12.44
C TYR A 263 10.42 -23.31 -11.33
N GLU A 264 11.61 -22.79 -11.63
CA GLU A 264 12.67 -22.50 -10.67
C GLU A 264 13.16 -21.07 -10.90
N SER A 265 13.40 -20.34 -9.81
CA SER A 265 13.96 -19.00 -9.85
C SER A 265 14.52 -18.61 -8.49
N SER A 266 15.67 -17.93 -8.49
CA SER A 266 16.24 -17.29 -7.29
C SER A 266 15.63 -15.91 -7.02
N ASP A 267 15.05 -15.25 -8.04
CA ASP A 267 14.42 -13.93 -7.94
C ASP A 267 12.93 -14.01 -7.61
N VAL A 268 12.30 -15.20 -7.73
CA VAL A 268 10.87 -15.37 -7.46
C VAL A 268 10.63 -16.41 -6.38
N ARG A 269 9.75 -16.07 -5.44
CA ARG A 269 9.23 -17.01 -4.43
C ARG A 269 7.73 -17.20 -4.61
N PHE A 270 7.33 -18.42 -4.99
CA PHE A 270 5.93 -18.81 -5.06
C PHE A 270 5.40 -19.14 -3.66
N LEU A 271 4.27 -18.55 -3.30
CA LEU A 271 3.57 -18.77 -2.03
C LEU A 271 2.15 -19.22 -2.36
N VAL A 272 1.80 -20.46 -2.02
CA VAL A 272 0.46 -21.01 -2.30
C VAL A 272 -0.38 -20.93 -1.04
N TYR A 273 -1.61 -20.43 -1.16
CA TYR A 273 -2.56 -20.35 -0.05
C TYR A 273 -3.82 -21.19 -0.30
N GLY A 274 -4.26 -21.90 0.74
CA GLY A 274 -5.52 -22.63 0.76
C GLY A 274 -6.69 -21.70 1.06
N ASN A 275 -6.52 -20.86 2.08
CA ASN A 275 -7.51 -19.87 2.51
C ASN A 275 -6.88 -18.48 2.66
N LEU A 276 -7.72 -17.44 2.58
CA LEU A 276 -7.26 -16.07 2.82
C LEU A 276 -6.68 -15.88 4.23
N THR A 277 -7.12 -16.68 5.20
CA THR A 277 -6.62 -16.65 6.59
C THR A 277 -5.15 -17.04 6.72
N ASP A 278 -4.58 -17.71 5.71
CA ASP A 278 -3.21 -18.25 5.75
C ASP A 278 -2.20 -17.19 5.27
N ILE A 279 -2.67 -16.21 4.48
CA ILE A 279 -1.85 -15.15 3.88
C ILE A 279 -1.04 -14.35 4.93
N PRO A 280 -1.58 -13.93 6.09
CA PRO A 280 -0.79 -13.22 7.08
C PRO A 280 0.47 -13.98 7.52
N ALA A 281 0.36 -15.31 7.72
CA ALA A 281 1.50 -16.13 8.12
C ALA A 281 2.53 -16.25 6.99
N LEU A 282 2.05 -16.40 5.74
CA LEU A 282 2.91 -16.39 4.54
C LEU A 282 3.66 -15.07 4.40
N LEU A 283 2.99 -13.93 4.59
CA LEU A 283 3.61 -12.61 4.49
C LEU A 283 4.61 -12.33 5.61
N ASN A 284 4.31 -12.73 6.85
CA ASN A 284 5.22 -12.50 7.98
C ASN A 284 6.55 -13.26 7.85
N SER A 285 6.55 -14.36 7.11
CA SER A 285 7.74 -15.21 6.95
C SER A 285 8.57 -14.84 5.72
N ASN A 286 8.12 -13.86 4.92
CA ASN A 286 8.70 -13.55 3.62
C ASN A 286 8.82 -12.04 3.42
N SER A 287 10.01 -11.60 3.01
CA SER A 287 10.28 -10.22 2.58
C SER A 287 10.54 -10.21 1.08
N GLY A 288 9.98 -9.24 0.37
CA GLY A 288 10.15 -9.10 -1.08
C GLY A 288 10.07 -7.64 -1.53
N ARG A 289 10.66 -7.35 -2.70
CA ARG A 289 10.56 -6.01 -3.32
C ARG A 289 9.18 -5.75 -3.92
N ALA A 290 8.52 -6.82 -4.34
CA ALA A 290 7.15 -6.80 -4.84
C ALA A 290 6.40 -8.06 -4.41
N CYS A 291 5.08 -7.95 -4.35
CA CYS A 291 4.15 -9.02 -4.04
C CYS A 291 3.04 -9.00 -5.09
N ILE A 292 3.05 -9.99 -5.99
CA ILE A 292 1.96 -10.22 -6.93
C ILE A 292 0.95 -11.12 -6.24
N PHE A 293 -0.23 -10.57 -5.94
CA PHE A 293 -1.30 -11.30 -5.28
C PHE A 293 -2.40 -11.64 -6.30
N VAL A 294 -2.48 -12.92 -6.64
CA VAL A 294 -3.56 -13.47 -7.46
C VAL A 294 -4.74 -13.82 -6.54
N GLY A 295 -5.92 -13.27 -6.86
CA GLY A 295 -7.13 -13.47 -6.06
C GLY A 295 -7.56 -14.94 -5.93
N PRO A 296 -8.54 -15.24 -5.06
CA PRO A 296 -8.93 -16.61 -4.74
C PRO A 296 -9.75 -17.25 -5.86
N THR A 297 -9.54 -18.55 -6.04
CA THR A 297 -10.33 -19.41 -6.95
C THR A 297 -11.25 -20.30 -6.10
N THR A 298 -12.47 -19.82 -5.80
CA THR A 298 -13.45 -20.53 -4.97
C THR A 298 -14.84 -20.48 -5.59
N GLN A 299 -15.59 -21.58 -5.46
CA GLN A 299 -16.99 -21.65 -5.89
C GLN A 299 -17.90 -20.79 -5.01
N LEU A 300 -17.59 -20.74 -3.71
CA LEU A 300 -18.36 -19.98 -2.74
C LEU A 300 -17.82 -18.55 -2.60
N ARG A 301 -18.75 -17.62 -2.36
CA ARG A 301 -18.41 -16.26 -1.99
C ARG A 301 -17.70 -16.26 -0.64
N ILE A 302 -16.61 -15.52 -0.56
CA ILE A 302 -15.88 -15.33 0.69
C ILE A 302 -16.56 -14.23 1.51
N GLU A 303 -16.73 -14.47 2.81
CA GLU A 303 -17.31 -13.48 3.71
C GLU A 303 -16.47 -12.20 3.76
N LYS A 304 -17.13 -11.03 3.72
CA LYS A 304 -16.46 -9.72 3.76
C LYS A 304 -15.53 -9.55 4.96
N ALA A 305 -15.89 -10.11 6.12
CA ALA A 305 -15.05 -10.06 7.31
C ALA A 305 -13.68 -10.73 7.10
N VAL A 306 -13.61 -11.80 6.30
CA VAL A 306 -12.34 -12.48 5.98
C VAL A 306 -11.48 -11.61 5.06
N TRP A 307 -12.09 -10.97 4.07
CA TRP A 307 -11.41 -9.99 3.21
C TRP A 307 -10.81 -8.83 4.01
N LEU A 308 -11.60 -8.26 4.94
CA LEU A 308 -11.13 -7.13 5.76
C LEU A 308 -9.94 -7.49 6.67
N LYS A 309 -9.85 -8.75 7.13
CA LYS A 309 -8.68 -9.21 7.91
C LYS A 309 -7.37 -9.14 7.11
N LEU A 310 -7.41 -9.13 5.78
CA LEU A 310 -6.22 -8.97 4.94
C LEU A 310 -5.70 -7.53 4.84
N CYS A 311 -6.53 -6.53 5.17
CA CYS A 311 -6.15 -5.12 5.01
C CYS A 311 -4.92 -4.78 5.85
N SER A 312 -4.87 -5.25 7.11
CA SER A 312 -3.76 -4.99 8.01
C SER A 312 -2.42 -5.59 7.54
N PRO A 313 -2.30 -6.91 7.25
CA PRO A 313 -1.04 -7.50 6.79
C PRO A 313 -0.60 -6.98 5.42
N LEU A 314 -1.52 -6.76 4.48
CA LEU A 314 -1.19 -6.15 3.18
C LEU A 314 -0.74 -4.69 3.35
N GLY A 315 -1.44 -3.93 4.19
CA GLY A 315 -1.05 -2.56 4.54
C GLY A 315 0.33 -2.51 5.17
N MET A 316 0.65 -3.44 6.08
CA MET A 316 1.97 -3.53 6.69
C MET A 316 3.07 -3.84 5.66
N LEU A 317 2.81 -4.80 4.78
CA LEU A 317 3.71 -5.15 3.67
C LEU A 317 4.01 -3.93 2.78
N VAL A 318 2.98 -3.15 2.45
CA VAL A 318 3.10 -1.92 1.65
C VAL A 318 3.87 -0.82 2.41
N ARG A 319 3.57 -0.61 3.71
CA ARG A 319 4.27 0.38 4.54
C ARG A 319 5.75 0.03 4.74
N ASN A 320 6.10 -1.26 4.69
CA ASN A 320 7.49 -1.73 4.69
C ASN A 320 8.18 -1.58 3.32
N GLY A 321 7.49 -1.10 2.29
CA GLY A 321 8.06 -0.82 0.97
C GLY A 321 7.88 -1.93 -0.07
N THR A 322 7.12 -2.99 0.21
CA THR A 322 6.83 -3.98 -0.82
C THR A 322 5.75 -3.46 -1.77
N LYS A 323 6.04 -3.47 -3.08
CA LYS A 323 5.06 -3.13 -4.13
C LYS A 323 3.99 -4.22 -4.24
N LEU A 324 2.75 -3.92 -3.87
CA LEU A 324 1.62 -4.85 -3.93
C LEU A 324 0.90 -4.73 -5.27
N ILE A 325 0.84 -5.82 -6.04
CA ILE A 325 0.20 -5.87 -7.36
C ILE A 325 -0.91 -6.91 -7.29
N ALA A 326 -2.17 -6.45 -7.38
CA ALA A 326 -3.32 -7.35 -7.36
C ALA A 326 -3.73 -7.74 -8.77
N VAL A 327 -3.92 -9.04 -8.99
CA VAL A 327 -4.28 -9.60 -10.30
C VAL A 327 -5.47 -10.54 -10.16
N ALA A 328 -6.36 -10.52 -11.15
CA ALA A 328 -7.52 -11.40 -11.18
C ALA A 328 -7.09 -12.87 -11.37
N PRO A 329 -7.69 -13.82 -10.63
CA PRO A 329 -7.43 -15.23 -10.84
C PRO A 329 -8.01 -15.75 -12.15
N PRO A 330 -7.59 -16.96 -12.61
CA PRO A 330 -8.26 -17.66 -13.70
C PRO A 330 -9.78 -17.76 -13.49
N ARG A 331 -10.53 -17.72 -14.60
CA ARG A 331 -12.00 -17.75 -14.56
C ARG A 331 -12.53 -19.17 -14.39
N GLY A 332 -13.75 -19.29 -13.89
CA GLY A 332 -14.53 -20.52 -13.98
C GLY A 332 -15.27 -20.93 -12.72
N ASP A 333 -14.95 -20.35 -11.57
CA ASP A 333 -15.70 -20.57 -10.35
C ASP A 333 -16.91 -19.62 -10.26
N GLU A 334 -17.99 -20.05 -9.60
CA GLU A 334 -19.26 -19.31 -9.52
C GLU A 334 -19.12 -17.94 -8.83
N ALA A 335 -18.35 -17.87 -7.74
CA ALA A 335 -18.13 -16.62 -6.99
C ALA A 335 -17.05 -15.70 -7.60
N TRP A 336 -16.52 -16.01 -8.78
CA TRP A 336 -15.38 -15.30 -9.38
C TRP A 336 -15.59 -13.78 -9.48
N ASP A 337 -16.72 -13.35 -10.05
CA ASP A 337 -17.02 -11.92 -10.23
C ASP A 337 -17.12 -11.19 -8.88
N THR A 338 -17.73 -11.83 -7.88
CA THR A 338 -17.94 -11.21 -6.56
C THR A 338 -16.63 -11.10 -5.78
N ASN A 339 -15.86 -12.19 -5.71
CA ASN A 339 -14.56 -12.20 -5.02
C ASN A 339 -13.57 -11.23 -5.66
N ARG A 340 -13.64 -11.05 -6.98
CA ARG A 340 -12.82 -10.09 -7.72
C ARG A 340 -13.11 -8.64 -7.30
N MET A 341 -14.38 -8.28 -7.13
CA MET A 341 -14.75 -6.93 -6.68
C MET A 341 -14.49 -6.72 -5.20
N ASP A 342 -14.79 -7.72 -4.35
CA ASP A 342 -14.45 -7.67 -2.93
C ASP A 342 -12.91 -7.49 -2.73
N PHE A 343 -12.07 -8.07 -3.60
CA PHE A 343 -10.62 -7.84 -3.60
C PHE A 343 -10.23 -6.39 -3.97
N VAL A 344 -10.91 -5.77 -4.95
CA VAL A 344 -10.70 -4.36 -5.29
C VAL A 344 -11.02 -3.45 -4.10
N ASP A 345 -12.09 -3.74 -3.37
CA ASP A 345 -12.47 -3.00 -2.17
C ASP A 345 -11.39 -3.09 -1.09
N VAL A 346 -10.83 -4.29 -0.86
CA VAL A 346 -9.68 -4.47 0.05
C VAL A 346 -8.50 -3.60 -0.35
N LEU A 347 -8.17 -3.51 -1.64
CA LEU A 347 -7.04 -2.69 -2.10
C LEU A 347 -7.27 -1.19 -1.85
N ASN A 348 -8.50 -0.70 -1.95
CA ASN A 348 -8.83 0.68 -1.63
C ASN A 348 -8.58 0.95 -0.13
N VAL A 349 -9.03 0.05 0.75
CA VAL A 349 -8.74 0.14 2.19
C VAL A 349 -7.23 0.08 2.47
N VAL A 350 -6.49 -0.78 1.76
CA VAL A 350 -5.02 -0.86 1.89
C VAL A 350 -4.35 0.44 1.45
N LYS A 351 -4.83 1.10 0.38
CA LYS A 351 -4.33 2.42 -0.03
C LYS A 351 -4.55 3.49 1.02
N ASP A 352 -5.72 3.50 1.65
CA ASP A 352 -6.07 4.49 2.67
C ASP A 352 -5.26 4.28 3.96
N THR A 353 -5.11 3.02 4.38
CA THR A 353 -4.32 2.64 5.58
C THR A 353 -2.80 2.69 5.38
N SER A 354 -2.35 2.88 4.13
CA SER A 354 -0.95 3.02 3.76
C SER A 354 -0.74 4.29 2.92
N ALA A 355 -1.37 5.41 3.28
CA ALA A 355 -1.42 6.60 2.42
C ALA A 355 -0.02 7.14 2.04
N LEU A 356 0.96 7.04 2.95
CA LEU A 356 2.37 7.38 2.71
C LEU A 356 3.03 6.53 1.61
N ALA A 357 2.53 5.32 1.35
CA ALA A 357 3.06 4.37 0.39
C ALA A 357 1.98 3.89 -0.61
N LYS A 358 0.90 4.66 -0.80
CA LYS A 358 -0.27 4.25 -1.61
C LYS A 358 0.07 3.97 -3.07
N SER A 359 1.11 4.62 -3.61
CA SER A 359 1.58 4.40 -4.98
C SER A 359 2.23 3.04 -5.19
N LEU A 360 2.59 2.34 -4.11
CA LEU A 360 3.06 0.95 -4.14
C LEU A 360 1.91 -0.05 -4.27
N VAL A 361 0.65 0.37 -4.17
CA VAL A 361 -0.55 -0.48 -4.34
C VAL A 361 -1.09 -0.34 -5.75
N ILE A 362 -0.84 -1.35 -6.57
CA ILE A 362 -1.20 -1.39 -7.99
C ILE A 362 -2.37 -2.34 -8.16
N ASN A 363 -3.53 -1.78 -8.51
CA ASN A 363 -4.71 -2.56 -8.86
C ASN A 363 -4.69 -2.85 -10.36
N LYS A 364 -4.47 -4.11 -10.75
CA LYS A 364 -4.58 -4.60 -12.13
C LYS A 364 -5.88 -5.37 -12.38
N ILE A 365 -6.87 -5.18 -11.53
CA ILE A 365 -8.21 -5.76 -11.66
C ILE A 365 -9.15 -4.66 -12.19
N PRO A 366 -9.39 -4.58 -13.50
CA PRO A 366 -10.23 -3.52 -14.07
C PRO A 366 -11.72 -3.73 -13.72
N ALA A 367 -12.52 -2.67 -13.61
CA ALA A 367 -13.96 -2.83 -13.36
C ALA A 367 -14.67 -3.64 -14.47
N ILE A 368 -14.19 -3.51 -15.71
CA ILE A 368 -14.67 -4.22 -16.89
C ILE A 368 -13.55 -5.14 -17.39
N LEU A 369 -13.90 -6.37 -17.77
CA LEU A 369 -12.96 -7.35 -18.30
C LEU A 369 -12.15 -6.79 -19.49
N SER A 370 -10.82 -6.85 -19.36
CA SER A 370 -9.88 -6.52 -20.44
C SER A 370 -9.33 -7.80 -21.07
N THR A 371 -9.14 -7.77 -22.39
CA THR A 371 -8.50 -8.87 -23.15
C THR A 371 -7.03 -9.08 -22.78
N GLU A 372 -6.43 -8.13 -22.08
CA GLU A 372 -5.04 -8.18 -21.63
C GLU A 372 -4.88 -8.87 -20.27
N GLU A 373 -5.97 -9.11 -19.53
CA GLU A 373 -5.89 -9.77 -18.22
C GLU A 373 -5.38 -11.22 -18.35
N PRO A 374 -4.48 -11.68 -17.44
CA PRO A 374 -3.99 -13.05 -17.44
C PRO A 374 -5.09 -14.10 -17.34
N CYS A 375 -6.21 -13.77 -16.69
CA CYS A 375 -7.37 -14.66 -16.61
C CYS A 375 -8.00 -14.96 -17.98
N MET A 376 -7.73 -14.15 -19.01
CA MET A 376 -8.21 -14.35 -20.37
C MET A 376 -7.36 -15.33 -21.18
N SER A 377 -6.07 -15.52 -20.86
CA SER A 377 -5.20 -16.47 -21.58
C SER A 377 -5.66 -17.92 -21.36
N VAL A 378 -6.22 -18.18 -20.18
CA VAL A 378 -6.71 -19.51 -19.77
C VAL A 378 -8.18 -19.75 -20.10
N GLY A 379 -8.92 -18.71 -20.51
CA GLY A 379 -10.35 -18.78 -20.78
C GLY A 379 -11.17 -19.24 -19.57
N LYS A 380 -12.30 -19.90 -19.81
CA LYS A 380 -13.12 -20.55 -18.76
C LYS A 380 -12.63 -21.96 -18.42
N ARG A 381 -11.36 -22.29 -18.65
CA ARG A 381 -10.85 -23.64 -18.35
C ARG A 381 -10.84 -23.84 -16.85
N THR A 382 -11.90 -24.46 -16.34
CA THR A 382 -12.05 -24.82 -14.94
C THR A 382 -11.11 -25.97 -14.61
N ARG A 383 -10.75 -26.02 -13.33
CA ARG A 383 -10.28 -27.27 -12.71
C ARG A 383 -11.35 -28.35 -12.92
N SER A 384 -10.94 -29.61 -12.94
CA SER A 384 -11.87 -30.74 -13.03
C SER A 384 -12.83 -30.80 -11.84
N THR A 385 -12.41 -30.29 -10.68
CA THR A 385 -13.18 -30.15 -9.45
C THR A 385 -12.88 -28.82 -8.77
N ALA A 386 -13.74 -28.38 -7.84
CA ALA A 386 -13.55 -27.14 -7.09
C ALA A 386 -12.21 -27.09 -6.30
N GLU A 387 -11.72 -28.25 -5.86
CA GLU A 387 -10.46 -28.42 -5.11
C GLU A 387 -9.29 -28.92 -5.98
N GLY A 388 -9.54 -29.11 -7.28
CA GLY A 388 -8.59 -29.66 -8.22
C GLY A 388 -7.34 -28.79 -8.41
N VAL A 389 -6.30 -29.37 -8.99
CA VAL A 389 -5.14 -28.60 -9.49
C VAL A 389 -5.45 -28.15 -10.91
N TYR A 390 -4.97 -26.97 -11.30
CA TYR A 390 -4.89 -26.61 -12.70
C TYR A 390 -3.93 -27.54 -13.45
N TYR A 391 -4.30 -27.94 -14.65
CA TYR A 391 -3.40 -28.70 -15.52
C TYR A 391 -2.15 -27.87 -15.85
N LYS A 392 -1.00 -28.53 -16.04
CA LYS A 392 0.30 -27.87 -16.25
C LYS A 392 0.28 -26.81 -17.36
N GLY A 393 -0.36 -27.09 -18.49
CA GLY A 393 -0.48 -26.13 -19.60
C GLY A 393 -1.23 -24.84 -19.22
N VAL A 394 -2.30 -24.95 -18.43
CA VAL A 394 -3.08 -23.80 -17.91
C VAL A 394 -2.22 -22.93 -16.99
N ILE A 395 -1.41 -23.54 -16.13
CA ILE A 395 -0.48 -22.81 -15.26
C ILE A 395 0.56 -22.06 -16.10
N LYS A 396 1.15 -22.72 -17.11
CA LYS A 396 2.11 -22.08 -18.02
C LYS A 396 1.52 -20.90 -18.78
N ASP A 397 0.33 -21.08 -19.37
CA ASP A 397 -0.39 -20.04 -20.12
C ASP A 397 -0.71 -18.83 -19.22
N PHE A 398 -1.12 -19.08 -17.97
CA PHE A 398 -1.43 -18.03 -17.01
C PHE A 398 -0.17 -17.29 -16.53
N VAL A 399 0.88 -18.01 -16.13
CA VAL A 399 2.13 -17.42 -15.62
C VAL A 399 2.86 -16.61 -16.69
N THR A 400 2.85 -17.10 -17.93
CA THR A 400 3.41 -16.36 -19.08
C THR A 400 2.66 -15.05 -19.30
N ALA A 401 1.33 -15.10 -19.35
CA ALA A 401 0.50 -13.90 -19.48
C ALA A 401 0.66 -12.96 -18.27
N LEU A 402 0.77 -13.50 -17.06
CA LEU A 402 1.00 -12.74 -15.83
C LEU A 402 2.31 -11.95 -15.92
N LYS A 403 3.41 -12.58 -16.34
CA LYS A 403 4.71 -11.94 -16.49
C LYS A 403 4.63 -10.76 -17.46
N GLU A 404 4.05 -10.96 -18.65
CA GLU A 404 3.84 -9.88 -19.63
C GLU A 404 2.97 -8.74 -19.06
N TYR A 405 1.92 -9.09 -18.33
CA TYR A 405 0.93 -8.14 -17.85
C TYR A 405 1.45 -7.20 -16.74
N VAL A 406 2.39 -7.67 -15.93
CA VAL A 406 2.98 -6.90 -14.81
C VAL A 406 4.37 -6.35 -15.12
N GLN A 407 4.94 -6.62 -16.30
CA GLN A 407 6.34 -6.29 -16.65
C GLN A 407 6.70 -4.80 -16.48
N ASN A 408 5.72 -3.91 -16.68
CA ASN A 408 5.92 -2.46 -16.55
C ASN A 408 6.03 -2.02 -15.09
N ASP A 409 5.53 -2.82 -14.14
CA ASP A 409 5.48 -2.51 -12.72
C ASP A 409 6.53 -3.26 -11.91
N VAL A 410 6.80 -4.51 -12.31
CA VAL A 410 7.83 -5.37 -11.74
C VAL A 410 8.40 -6.29 -12.82
N ASN A 411 9.72 -6.31 -12.93
CA ASN A 411 10.42 -7.25 -13.80
C ASN A 411 11.01 -8.39 -12.96
N PHE A 412 10.94 -9.62 -13.45
CA PHE A 412 11.49 -10.80 -12.79
C PHE A 412 11.74 -11.94 -13.79
N GLU A 413 12.61 -12.87 -13.41
CA GLU A 413 12.97 -14.02 -14.25
C GLU A 413 12.36 -15.32 -13.72
N LEU A 414 11.92 -16.17 -14.66
CA LEU A 414 11.38 -17.50 -14.40
C LEU A 414 12.04 -18.47 -15.37
N VAL A 415 12.59 -19.56 -14.84
CA VAL A 415 13.17 -20.64 -15.64
C VAL A 415 12.20 -21.83 -15.58
N GLU A 416 11.76 -22.32 -16.74
CA GLU A 416 10.98 -23.54 -16.82
C GLU A 416 11.86 -24.75 -16.52
N LYS A 417 11.38 -25.64 -15.66
CA LYS A 417 12.05 -26.93 -15.43
C LYS A 417 11.84 -27.82 -16.65
N GLU A 418 12.93 -28.29 -17.24
CA GLU A 418 12.85 -29.29 -18.30
C GLU A 418 12.23 -30.57 -17.74
N THR A 419 11.06 -30.94 -18.25
CA THR A 419 10.47 -32.24 -17.95
C THR A 419 11.29 -33.32 -18.65
N ALA A 420 12.06 -34.08 -17.89
CA ALA A 420 12.71 -35.29 -18.38
C ALA A 420 11.63 -36.26 -18.92
N GLY A 421 11.60 -36.46 -20.24
CA GLY A 421 10.82 -37.51 -20.90
C GLY A 421 9.43 -37.09 -21.38
N GLY A 422 9.37 -36.52 -22.57
CA GLY A 422 8.15 -36.45 -23.38
C GLY A 422 8.54 -36.18 -24.84
N ALA A 423 8.36 -37.16 -25.71
CA ALA A 423 8.68 -37.04 -27.13
C ALA A 423 7.98 -35.81 -27.76
N PRO A 424 8.61 -35.14 -28.75
CA PRO A 424 8.07 -33.92 -29.33
C PRO A 424 6.82 -34.26 -30.14
N HIS A 425 5.65 -33.89 -29.63
CA HIS A 425 4.46 -33.79 -30.47
C HIS A 425 4.48 -32.39 -31.09
N GLU A 426 4.97 -32.30 -32.32
CA GLU A 426 4.81 -31.11 -33.15
C GLU A 426 3.32 -30.84 -33.36
N THR A 427 2.83 -29.77 -32.73
CA THR A 427 1.74 -28.94 -33.26
C THR A 427 1.85 -27.57 -32.61
N SER A 428 2.93 -26.87 -32.93
CA SER A 428 3.11 -25.46 -32.59
C SER A 428 2.23 -24.61 -33.51
N VAL A 429 1.03 -24.26 -33.05
CA VAL A 429 0.38 -23.04 -33.53
C VAL A 429 0.82 -21.92 -32.62
N SER A 430 1.55 -20.95 -33.16
CA SER A 430 2.12 -19.85 -32.39
C SER A 430 1.02 -19.05 -31.63
N PRO A 431 1.28 -18.57 -30.41
CA PRO A 431 0.33 -17.73 -29.65
C PRO A 431 -0.06 -16.44 -30.39
N THR A 432 0.76 -16.01 -31.34
CA THR A 432 0.55 -14.83 -32.18
C THR A 432 -0.59 -15.04 -33.18
N THR A 433 -0.79 -16.26 -33.68
CA THR A 433 -1.82 -16.56 -34.69
C THR A 433 -3.22 -16.61 -34.08
N ALA A 434 -3.36 -17.10 -32.84
CA ALA A 434 -4.66 -17.15 -32.15
C ALA A 434 -5.21 -15.74 -31.82
N ARG A 435 -4.34 -14.77 -31.49
CA ARG A 435 -4.72 -13.36 -31.30
C ARG A 435 -5.09 -12.66 -32.63
N GLN A 436 -4.52 -13.09 -33.76
CA GLN A 436 -4.79 -12.50 -35.07
C GLN A 436 -6.14 -12.95 -35.67
N VAL A 437 -6.59 -14.16 -35.36
CA VAL A 437 -7.88 -14.69 -35.82
C VAL A 437 -9.07 -13.98 -35.16
N MET A 438 -8.97 -13.53 -33.90
CA MET A 438 -10.03 -12.74 -33.25
C MET A 438 -10.10 -11.27 -33.71
N ARG A 439 -8.99 -10.69 -34.20
CA ARG A 439 -9.01 -9.32 -34.76
C ARG A 439 -9.71 -9.27 -36.13
N ASN A 440 -9.64 -10.33 -36.93
CA ASN A 440 -10.20 -10.33 -38.29
C ASN A 440 -11.73 -10.52 -38.34
N THR A 441 -12.34 -11.13 -37.32
CA THR A 441 -13.79 -11.37 -37.27
C THR A 441 -14.61 -10.14 -36.88
N THR A 442 -13.97 -9.10 -36.32
CA THR A 442 -14.68 -7.89 -35.85
C THR A 442 -14.76 -6.80 -36.94
N ASN A 443 -13.93 -6.89 -38.00
CA ASN A 443 -13.87 -5.90 -39.08
C ASN A 443 -14.70 -6.27 -40.33
N GLN A 444 -15.31 -7.46 -40.41
CA GLN A 444 -16.18 -7.83 -41.54
C GLN A 444 -17.67 -7.46 -41.34
N ALA A 445 -18.06 -6.90 -40.19
CA ALA A 445 -19.46 -6.57 -39.89
C ALA A 445 -19.83 -5.08 -40.08
N ARG A 446 -18.92 -4.24 -40.58
CA ARG A 446 -19.23 -2.82 -40.86
C ARG A 446 -18.58 -2.32 -42.14
N GLY A 447 -19.42 -2.13 -43.17
CA GLY A 447 -19.17 -1.20 -44.27
C GLY A 447 -19.10 -1.81 -45.66
N ASN A 448 -20.18 -1.69 -46.45
CA ASN A 448 -20.17 -0.77 -47.59
C ASN A 448 -21.52 -0.73 -48.33
N HIS A 449 -22.18 0.42 -48.17
CA HIS A 449 -23.19 0.93 -49.08
C HIS A 449 -22.55 2.00 -50.00
N GLN A 450 -23.09 2.12 -51.22
CA GLN A 450 -22.91 3.17 -52.24
C GLN A 450 -21.69 2.99 -53.19
N GLY A 451 -21.78 3.11 -54.52
CA GLY A 451 -22.91 3.36 -55.43
C GLY A 451 -22.46 3.64 -56.89
N ARG A 452 -23.43 3.55 -57.83
CA ARG A 452 -23.50 4.07 -59.24
C ARG A 452 -22.55 3.43 -60.29
N GLY A 453 -22.92 3.06 -61.53
CA GLY A 453 -24.06 3.12 -62.50
C GLY A 453 -23.48 2.72 -63.90
N PRO A 454 -24.11 2.86 -65.11
CA PRO A 454 -25.53 2.96 -65.49
C PRO A 454 -25.99 2.15 -66.77
N TYR A 455 -27.31 1.87 -66.91
CA TYR A 455 -28.17 1.61 -68.11
C TYR A 455 -27.91 0.43 -69.11
N PRO A 456 -28.87 0.04 -70.00
CA PRO A 456 -30.35 -0.12 -69.91
C PRO A 456 -30.94 -1.40 -70.62
N HIS A 457 -32.29 -1.50 -70.60
CA HIS A 457 -33.22 -2.28 -71.46
C HIS A 457 -33.55 -3.76 -71.16
N SER A 458 -34.84 -4.01 -70.84
CA SER A 458 -35.83 -4.72 -71.69
C SER A 458 -36.78 -5.65 -70.91
N HIS A 459 -38.08 -5.30 -70.99
CA HIS A 459 -39.31 -6.11 -70.99
C HIS A 459 -39.28 -7.59 -70.54
N TYR A 460 -40.15 -7.96 -69.61
CA TYR A 460 -41.29 -8.86 -69.88
C TYR A 460 -42.40 -8.72 -68.82
N ARG A 461 -43.63 -8.92 -69.31
CA ARG A 461 -44.96 -8.69 -68.71
C ARG A 461 -45.48 -9.91 -67.93
N CYS A 462 -46.46 -9.63 -67.06
CA CYS A 462 -47.63 -10.46 -66.70
C CYS A 462 -47.40 -11.72 -65.83
N SER A 463 -48.27 -12.14 -64.91
CA SER A 463 -49.53 -11.61 -64.36
C SER A 463 -50.12 -12.62 -63.33
N HIS A 464 -51.20 -12.20 -62.64
CA HIS A 464 -52.19 -13.00 -61.89
C HIS A 464 -51.82 -13.41 -60.44
N SER A 465 -52.69 -13.40 -59.41
CA SER A 465 -53.94 -12.70 -59.01
C SER A 465 -54.54 -13.47 -57.81
N TYR A 466 -55.38 -12.81 -56.99
CA TYR A 466 -56.30 -13.32 -55.93
C TYR A 466 -55.75 -13.57 -54.50
N ALA A 467 -55.79 -12.55 -53.63
CA ALA A 467 -56.87 -12.15 -52.67
C ALA A 467 -57.59 -13.24 -51.79
N PRO A 468 -58.40 -12.88 -50.76
CA PRO A 468 -58.08 -12.94 -49.31
C PRO A 468 -59.22 -13.52 -48.42
N TYR A 469 -59.25 -13.16 -47.11
CA TYR A 469 -60.27 -13.36 -46.03
C TYR A 469 -60.11 -14.62 -45.15
N SER A 470 -60.39 -14.67 -43.83
CA SER A 470 -60.70 -13.70 -42.75
C SER A 470 -61.07 -14.45 -41.44
N VAL A 471 -61.30 -13.68 -40.36
CA VAL A 471 -62.26 -13.91 -39.26
C VAL A 471 -61.75 -14.56 -37.96
N VAL A 472 -61.90 -13.76 -36.89
CA VAL A 472 -61.87 -14.03 -35.44
C VAL A 472 -63.15 -14.78 -35.02
N PRO A 473 -63.16 -15.51 -33.90
CA PRO A 473 -64.16 -15.12 -32.90
C PRO A 473 -63.71 -15.17 -31.43
N ARG A 474 -64.41 -14.32 -30.66
CA ARG A 474 -64.42 -14.12 -29.21
C ARG A 474 -65.14 -15.26 -28.45
N GLY A 475 -64.79 -15.41 -27.17
CA GLY A 475 -65.68 -15.81 -26.05
C GLY A 475 -64.93 -15.54 -24.73
N ARG A 476 -65.26 -14.62 -23.81
CA ARG A 476 -66.45 -14.35 -22.95
C ARG A 476 -66.80 -15.46 -21.94
N GLY A 477 -66.66 -15.10 -20.65
CA GLY A 477 -67.34 -15.69 -19.46
C GLY A 477 -66.50 -15.50 -18.19
N SER A 478 -66.68 -14.45 -17.38
CA SER A 478 -67.62 -14.32 -16.22
C SER A 478 -67.31 -15.30 -15.06
N GLY A 479 -67.08 -14.91 -13.79
CA GLY A 479 -67.15 -13.61 -13.15
C GLY A 479 -67.04 -13.69 -11.60
N ARG A 480 -67.32 -12.53 -10.97
CA ARG A 480 -67.67 -12.23 -9.55
C ARG A 480 -66.57 -12.30 -8.46
N ARG A 481 -66.24 -11.15 -7.82
CA ARG A 481 -66.89 -10.40 -6.68
C ARG A 481 -66.61 -11.10 -5.34
N GLY A 482 -66.24 -10.44 -4.24
CA GLY A 482 -66.01 -9.04 -3.84
C GLY A 482 -64.82 -9.00 -2.86
N GLY A 483 -64.41 -7.92 -2.20
CA GLY A 483 -65.09 -6.72 -1.73
C GLY A 483 -64.40 -6.37 -0.39
N LYS A 484 -63.90 -5.13 -0.28
CA LYS A 484 -63.17 -4.46 0.83
C LYS A 484 -64.01 -4.40 2.15
N PRO A 485 -63.67 -3.68 3.27
CA PRO A 485 -62.58 -2.70 3.50
C PRO A 485 -61.95 -2.60 4.93
N TYR A 486 -60.96 -1.69 4.99
CA TYR A 486 -60.40 -0.87 6.08
C TYR A 486 -61.17 -0.64 7.39
N HIS A 487 -60.41 -0.62 8.50
CA HIS A 487 -60.25 0.42 9.56
C HIS A 487 -59.12 -0.11 10.49
N LYS A 488 -58.24 0.66 11.14
CA LYS A 488 -58.12 2.07 11.51
C LYS A 488 -56.64 2.35 11.73
#